data_AF-A0A1F8XNZ3-F1
#
_entry.id   AF-A0A1F8XNZ3-F1
#
_cell.length_a   1.000
_cell.length_b   1.000
_cell.length_c   1.000
_cell.angle_alpha   90.00
_cell.angle_beta   90.00
_cell.angle_gamma   90.00
#
_symmetry.space_group_name_H-M   'P 1'
#
loop_
_entity.id
_entity.type
_entity.pdbx_description
1 polymer ?
#
loop_
_entity_poly.entity_id
_entity_poly.type
_entity_poly.pdbx_seq_one_letter_code
_entity_poly.pdbx_strand_id
1 'polypeptide(L)' 'MPIDDELLERIDTTAGVVAESRAAFIREACEERLKSLQAKELDRLYVEGYRKRPEESDWAETSVKLLSKRLPKEKW' A
#
# COMPACT_ATOMS: atom_id res chain seq x y z
N MET A 1 -18.87 21.01 8.02
CA MET A 1 -18.70 19.64 8.53
C MET A 1 -18.55 19.75 10.03
N PRO A 2 -19.40 19.09 10.84
CA PRO A 2 -19.14 19.01 12.27
C PRO A 2 -17.82 18.25 12.48
N ILE A 3 -16.92 18.86 13.21
CA ILE A 3 -15.65 18.28 13.66
C ILE A 3 -15.70 18.35 15.18
N ASP A 4 -15.22 17.29 15.83
CA ASP A 4 -15.05 17.27 17.28
C ASP A 4 -14.16 18.44 17.75
N ASP A 5 -14.55 19.11 18.82
CA ASP A 5 -13.89 20.35 19.27
C ASP A 5 -12.44 20.09 19.72
N GLU A 6 -12.17 18.95 20.38
CA GLU A 6 -10.81 18.56 20.79
C GLU A 6 -9.93 18.31 19.56
N LEU A 7 -10.49 17.66 18.55
CA LEU A 7 -9.79 17.45 17.28
C LEU A 7 -9.51 18.79 16.57
N LEU A 8 -10.46 19.72 16.58
CA LEU A 8 -10.28 21.03 15.95
C LEU A 8 -9.17 21.84 16.64
N GLU A 9 -9.13 21.86 17.97
CA GLU A 9 -8.09 22.52 18.75
C GLU A 9 -6.69 21.94 18.46
N ARG A 10 -6.60 20.62 18.35
CA ARG A 10 -5.35 19.94 17.98
C ARG A 10 -4.89 20.28 16.57
N ILE A 11 -5.81 20.36 15.62
CA ILE A 11 -5.51 20.78 14.24
C ILE A 11 -4.98 22.22 14.25
N ASP A 12 -5.64 23.13 14.97
CA ASP A 12 -5.23 24.53 15.05
C ASP A 12 -3.85 24.70 15.65
N THR A 13 -3.60 24.02 16.77
CA THR A 13 -2.31 24.04 17.44
C THR A 13 -1.21 23.53 16.52
N THR A 14 -1.46 22.41 15.83
CA THR A 14 -0.47 21.80 14.94
C THR A 14 -0.22 22.66 13.70
N ALA A 15 -1.27 23.17 13.06
CA ALA A 15 -1.17 24.06 11.91
C ALA A 15 -0.36 25.33 12.26
N GLY A 16 -0.57 25.88 13.47
CA GLY A 16 0.23 26.97 14.00
C GLY A 16 1.71 26.64 14.15
N VAL A 17 2.05 25.44 14.64
CA VAL A 17 3.44 24.98 14.79
C VAL A 17 4.14 24.83 13.43
N VAL A 18 3.44 24.34 12.41
CA VAL A 18 4.01 24.17 11.06
C VAL A 18 3.90 25.43 10.18
N ALA A 19 3.40 26.55 10.74
CA ALA A 19 3.19 27.81 10.04
C ALA A 19 2.30 27.70 8.79
N GLU A 20 1.27 26.85 8.85
CA GLU A 20 0.31 26.66 7.77
C GLU A 20 -1.10 27.12 8.18
N SER A 21 -1.93 27.41 7.18
CA SER A 21 -3.35 27.59 7.45
C SER A 21 -4.00 26.26 7.84
N ARG A 22 -5.00 26.30 8.73
CA ARG A 22 -5.86 25.16 9.04
C ARG A 22 -6.37 24.44 7.79
N ALA A 23 -6.75 25.20 6.77
CA ALA A 23 -7.27 24.65 5.53
C ALA A 23 -6.21 23.90 4.71
N ALA A 24 -4.96 24.36 4.73
CA ALA A 24 -3.84 23.66 4.09
C ALA A 24 -3.55 22.34 4.81
N PHE A 25 -3.44 22.39 6.13
CA PHE A 25 -3.23 21.21 6.97
C PHE A 25 -4.32 20.14 6.78
N ILE A 26 -5.60 20.56 6.81
CA ILE A 26 -6.73 19.63 6.60
C ILE A 26 -6.70 19.04 5.18
N ARG A 27 -6.37 19.85 4.17
CA ARG A 27 -6.30 19.39 2.78
C ARG A 27 -5.24 18.31 2.62
N GLU A 28 -4.03 18.55 3.12
CA GLU A 28 -2.95 17.58 3.08
C GLU A 28 -3.35 16.27 3.77
N ALA A 29 -3.88 16.35 4.99
CA ALA A 29 -4.36 15.18 5.73
C ALA A 29 -5.43 14.38 4.95
N CYS A 30 -6.32 15.07 4.23
CA CYS A 30 -7.31 14.42 3.37
C CYS A 30 -6.65 13.73 2.17
N GLU A 31 -5.70 14.38 1.51
CA GLU A 31 -4.97 13.81 0.37
C GLU A 31 -4.17 12.58 0.76
N GLU A 32 -3.47 12.62 1.91
CA GLU A 32 -2.76 11.45 2.45
C GLU A 32 -3.72 10.30 2.77
N ARG A 33 -4.87 10.60 3.37
CA ARG A 33 -5.87 9.57 3.68
C ARG A 33 -6.41 8.91 2.41
N LEU A 34 -6.69 9.70 1.37
CA LEU A 34 -7.19 9.19 0.09
C LEU A 34 -6.13 8.30 -0.60
N LYS A 35 -4.86 8.73 -0.63
CA LYS A 35 -3.75 7.91 -1.15
C LYS A 35 -3.62 6.59 -0.38
N SER A 36 -3.71 6.62 0.94
CA SER A 36 -3.66 5.42 1.80
C SER A 36 -4.80 4.45 1.49
N LEU A 37 -6.02 4.95 1.29
CA LEU A 37 -7.16 4.12 0.92
C LEU A 37 -6.99 3.48 -0.46
N GLN A 38 -6.48 4.24 -1.43
CA GLN A 38 -6.19 3.71 -2.76
C GLN A 38 -5.14 2.59 -2.71
N ALA A 39 -4.07 2.77 -1.95
CA ALA A 39 -3.04 1.74 -1.78
C ALA A 39 -3.60 0.46 -1.14
N LYS A 40 -4.47 0.60 -0.12
CA LYS A 40 -5.14 -0.55 0.51
C LYS A 40 -6.07 -1.29 -0.44
N GLU A 41 -6.78 -0.57 -1.30
CA GLU A 41 -7.64 -1.20 -2.30
C GLU A 41 -6.83 -1.95 -3.35
N LEU A 42 -5.70 -1.39 -3.80
CA LEU A 42 -4.79 -2.09 -4.70
C LEU A 42 -4.24 -3.37 -4.08
N ASP A 43 -3.81 -3.32 -2.82
CA ASP A 43 -3.34 -4.50 -2.08
C ASP A 43 -4.43 -5.57 -1.96
N ARG A 44 -5.66 -5.15 -1.65
CA ARG A 44 -6.82 -6.05 -1.63
C ARG A 44 -7.05 -6.72 -2.98
N LEU A 45 -7.07 -5.93 -4.07
CA LEU A 45 -7.26 -6.45 -5.42
C LEU A 45 -6.14 -7.41 -5.83
N TYR A 46 -4.90 -7.11 -5.44
CA TYR A 46 -3.75 -7.98 -5.65
C TYR A 46 -3.97 -9.34 -4.97
N VAL A 47 -4.28 -9.35 -3.66
CA VAL A 47 -4.55 -10.58 -2.90
C VAL A 47 -5.74 -11.35 -3.46
N GLU A 48 -6.83 -10.67 -3.81
CA GLU A 48 -8.01 -11.30 -4.42
C GLU A 48 -7.69 -11.91 -5.80
N GLY A 49 -6.84 -11.26 -6.58
CA GLY A 49 -6.35 -11.76 -7.88
C GLY A 49 -5.65 -13.10 -7.73
N TYR A 50 -4.68 -13.20 -6.81
CA TYR A 50 -3.98 -14.44 -6.51
C TYR A 50 -4.89 -15.55 -5.98
N ARG A 51 -5.90 -15.21 -5.17
CA ARG A 51 -6.87 -16.19 -4.69
C ARG A 51 -7.77 -16.74 -5.79
N LYS A 52 -8.19 -15.88 -6.73
CA LYS A 52 -9.10 -16.25 -7.83
C LYS A 52 -8.39 -16.99 -8.95
N ARG A 53 -7.13 -16.64 -9.22
CA ARG A 53 -6.30 -17.28 -10.22
C ARG A 53 -4.89 -17.44 -9.64
N PRO A 54 -4.62 -18.57 -8.97
CA PRO A 54 -3.26 -18.92 -8.59
C PRO A 54 -2.38 -18.87 -9.84
N GLU A 55 -1.15 -18.38 -9.71
CA GLU A 55 -0.20 -18.41 -10.83
C GLU A 55 -0.10 -19.84 -11.38
N GLU A 56 -0.23 -19.99 -12.70
CA GLU A 56 -0.04 -21.27 -13.38
C GLU A 56 1.44 -21.68 -13.24
N SER A 57 1.70 -22.52 -12.22
CA SER A 57 3.04 -22.96 -11.86
C SER A 57 3.69 -23.84 -12.93
N ASP A 58 2.94 -24.31 -13.93
CA ASP A 58 3.42 -25.20 -14.99
C ASP A 58 4.66 -24.64 -15.72
N TRP A 59 4.71 -23.33 -15.98
CA TRP A 59 5.88 -22.67 -16.57
C TRP A 59 7.07 -22.60 -15.61
N ALA A 60 6.80 -22.35 -14.32
CA ALA A 60 7.82 -22.33 -13.27
C ALA A 60 8.41 -23.74 -13.08
N GLU A 61 7.57 -24.77 -12.98
CA GLU A 61 7.98 -26.16 -12.87
C GLU A 61 8.78 -26.64 -14.09
N THR A 62 8.33 -26.28 -15.29
CA THR A 62 9.02 -26.64 -16.54
C THR A 62 10.40 -25.98 -16.58
N SER A 63 10.50 -24.72 -16.16
CA SER A 63 11.77 -23.99 -16.09
C SER A 63 12.72 -24.60 -15.06
N VAL A 64 12.24 -24.97 -13.88
CA VAL A 64 13.03 -25.67 -12.85
C VAL A 64 13.51 -27.04 -13.34
N LYS A 65 12.65 -27.81 -14.01
CA LYS A 65 13.01 -29.12 -14.61
C LYS A 65 14.05 -29.00 -15.72
N LEU A 66 14.02 -27.93 -16.51
CA LEU A 66 15.02 -27.68 -17.56
C LEU A 66 16.35 -27.20 -16.98
N LEU A 67 16.31 -26.28 -16.03
CA LEU A 67 17.52 -25.74 -15.39
C LEU A 67 18.25 -26.80 -14.54
N SER A 68 17.52 -27.65 -13.82
CA SER A 68 18.11 -28.76 -13.05
C SER A 68 18.80 -29.82 -13.91
N LYS A 69 18.49 -29.90 -15.21
CA LYS A 69 19.19 -30.77 -16.16
C LYS A 69 20.49 -30.17 -16.69
N ARG A 70 20.63 -28.84 -16.68
CA ARG A 70 21.76 -28.12 -17.28
C ARG A 70 22.75 -27.58 -16.25
N LEU A 71 22.28 -27.21 -15.07
CA LEU A 71 23.12 -26.69 -14.00
C LEU A 71 23.60 -27.85 -13.12
N PRO A 72 24.89 -27.89 -12.76
CA PRO A 72 25.35 -28.80 -11.72
C PRO A 72 24.57 -28.50 -10.43
N LYS A 73 24.18 -29.55 -9.69
CA LYS A 73 23.52 -29.38 -8.39
C LYS A 73 24.46 -28.63 -7.48
N GLU A 74 24.24 -27.34 -7.29
CA GLU A 74 25.00 -26.60 -6.29
C GLU A 74 24.58 -27.09 -4.90
N LYS A 75 25.57 -27.50 -4.11
CA LYS A 75 25.41 -27.85 -2.71
C LYS A 75 25.60 -26.56 -1.91
N TRP A 76 24.52 -25.90 -1.58
CA TRP A 76 24.49 -24.89 -0.52
C TRP A 76 23.74 -25.49 0.65
#